data_AF-A0A344TCX0-F1
#
_entry.id   AF-A0A344TCX0-F1
#
_cell.length_a   1.000
_cell.length_b   1.000
_cell.length_c   1.000
_cell.angle_alpha   90.00
_cell.angle_beta   90.00
_cell.angle_gamma   90.00
#
_symmetry.space_group_name_H-M   'P 1'
#
loop_
_entity.id
_entity.type
_entity.pdbx_description
1 polymer ?
#
loop_
_entity_poly.entity_id
_entity_poly.type
_entity_poly.pdbx_seq_one_letter_code
_entity_poly.pdbx_strand_id
1 'polypeptide(L)'
;MKVQKIIFWVIMAFIAIDFLAYLFPALKAIEQGGSSAGVWFFKLFRIAVCFGIGFSFFKLQKAYTENGFLTTNALKTLKMIGYLGLGIAVISSVEDAFSVLRSLEVHFNGHAPADVSLFAFVRAFIAHLLAREPLAILFGLFVLLIADFAQKALVFKSENESFI
;
A
#
# COMPACT_ATOMS: atom_id res chain seq x y z
N MET A 1 14.99 -9.75 -18.40
CA MET A 1 15.49 -8.72 -17.46
C MET A 1 15.41 -7.27 -17.99
N LYS A 2 15.88 -6.92 -19.20
CA LYS A 2 15.86 -5.52 -19.68
C LYS A 2 14.45 -4.90 -19.74
N VAL A 3 13.48 -5.63 -20.29
CA VAL A 3 12.08 -5.17 -20.40
C VAL A 3 11.42 -4.95 -19.02
N GLN A 4 11.60 -5.87 -18.08
CA GLN A 4 11.07 -5.73 -16.70
C GLN A 4 11.62 -4.48 -15.99
N LYS A 5 12.92 -4.18 -16.17
CA LYS A 5 13.52 -2.96 -15.61
C LYS A 5 12.91 -1.69 -16.21
N ILE A 6 12.67 -1.68 -17.53
CA ILE A 6 12.02 -0.54 -18.20
C ILE A 6 10.60 -0.35 -17.66
N ILE A 7 9.80 -1.42 -17.59
CA ILE A 7 8.43 -1.37 -17.05
C ILE A 7 8.44 -0.83 -15.61
N PHE A 8 9.36 -1.31 -14.76
CA PHE A 8 9.50 -0.82 -13.40
C PHE A 8 9.79 0.69 -13.35
N TRP A 9 10.76 1.18 -14.14
CA TRP A 9 11.10 2.60 -14.16
C TRP A 9 9.96 3.48 -14.69
N VAL A 10 9.20 3.00 -15.69
CA VAL A 10 8.01 3.70 -16.19
C VAL A 10 6.94 3.81 -15.10
N ILE A 11 6.68 2.73 -14.36
CA ILE A 11 5.73 2.75 -13.22
C ILE A 11 6.21 3.71 -12.13
N MET A 12 7.50 3.69 -11.78
CA MET A 12 8.07 4.59 -10.78
C MET A 12 7.98 6.06 -11.20
N ALA A 13 8.24 6.37 -12.47
CA ALA A 13 8.08 7.72 -13.01
C ALA A 13 6.63 8.18 -12.93
N PHE A 14 5.67 7.31 -13.27
CA PHE A 14 4.25 7.61 -13.15
C PHE A 14 3.84 7.92 -11.70
N ILE A 15 4.30 7.13 -10.73
CA ILE A 15 4.05 7.36 -9.30
C ILE A 15 4.64 8.71 -8.84
N ALA A 16 5.84 9.07 -9.30
CA ALA A 16 6.46 10.34 -8.94
C ALA A 16 5.72 11.55 -9.54
N ILE A 17 5.25 11.43 -10.79
CA ILE A 17 4.42 12.45 -11.43
C ILE A 17 3.10 12.60 -10.68
N ASP A 18 2.46 11.49 -10.33
CA ASP A 18 1.20 11.47 -9.57
C ASP A 18 1.36 12.15 -8.20
N PHE A 19 2.47 11.88 -7.49
CA PHE A 19 2.81 12.55 -6.24
C PHE A 19 2.92 14.07 -6.42
N LEU A 20 3.69 14.53 -7.41
CA LEU A 20 3.91 15.96 -7.66
C LEU A 20 2.61 16.67 -8.06
N ALA A 21 1.75 16.01 -8.84
CA ALA A 21 0.46 16.55 -9.25
C ALA A 21 -0.49 16.78 -8.06
N TYR A 22 -0.41 15.94 -7.03
CA TYR A 22 -1.30 16.01 -5.87
C TYR A 22 -0.71 16.71 -4.64
N LEU A 23 0.58 17.05 -4.65
CA LEU A 23 1.24 17.69 -3.52
C LEU A 23 0.61 19.04 -3.15
N PHE A 24 0.46 19.95 -4.11
CA PHE A 24 -0.10 21.29 -3.84
C PHE A 24 -1.60 21.27 -3.47
N PRO A 25 -2.48 20.52 -4.16
CA PRO A 25 -3.87 20.35 -3.73
C PRO A 25 -3.98 19.79 -2.31
N ALA A 26 -3.14 18.80 -1.98
CA ALA A 26 -3.18 18.17 -0.67
C ALA A 26 -2.75 19.13 0.45
N LEU A 27 -1.68 19.91 0.25
CA LEU A 27 -1.24 20.91 1.23
C LEU A 27 -2.36 21.92 1.54
N LYS A 28 -3.02 22.44 0.50
CA LYS A 28 -4.15 23.38 0.67
C LYS A 28 -5.32 22.75 1.42
N ALA A 29 -5.66 21.50 1.10
CA ALA A 29 -6.77 20.83 1.77
C ALA A 29 -6.46 20.47 3.23
N ILE A 30 -5.21 20.11 3.54
CA ILE A 30 -4.77 19.84 4.92
C ILE A 30 -4.83 21.10 5.77
N GLU A 31 -4.42 22.25 5.22
CA GLU A 31 -4.52 23.55 5.91
C GLU A 31 -5.97 23.94 6.22
N GLN A 32 -6.91 23.61 5.33
CA GLN A 32 -8.34 23.89 5.50
C GLN A 32 -9.06 22.96 6.51
N GLY A 33 -8.47 21.81 6.83
CA GLY A 33 -9.03 20.84 7.76
C GLY A 33 -10.27 20.10 7.24
N GLY A 34 -11.00 19.44 8.16
CA GLY A 34 -12.22 18.68 7.87
C GLY A 34 -11.99 17.38 7.09
N SER A 35 -13.07 16.80 6.56
CA SER A 35 -12.99 15.52 5.84
C SER A 35 -12.16 15.60 4.55
N SER A 36 -12.06 16.79 3.95
CA SER A 36 -11.20 17.04 2.78
C SER A 36 -9.72 16.82 3.09
N ALA A 37 -9.23 17.27 4.25
CA ALA A 37 -7.87 17.01 4.70
C ALA A 37 -7.58 15.51 4.79
N GLY A 38 -8.55 14.73 5.30
CA GLY A 38 -8.47 13.27 5.37
C GLY A 38 -8.28 12.63 3.99
N VAL A 39 -9.14 12.96 3.02
CA VAL A 39 -9.03 12.41 1.64
C VAL A 39 -7.62 12.63 1.08
N TRP A 40 -7.13 13.86 1.16
CA TRP A 40 -5.85 14.22 0.56
C TRP A 40 -4.65 13.65 1.31
N PHE A 41 -4.72 13.59 2.64
CA PHE A 41 -3.69 12.97 3.47
C PHE A 41 -3.54 11.48 3.14
N PHE A 42 -4.65 10.73 3.12
CA PHE A 42 -4.61 9.30 2.81
C PHE A 42 -4.25 9.04 1.35
N LYS A 43 -4.60 9.93 0.41
CA LYS A 43 -4.14 9.86 -0.98
C LYS A 43 -2.63 10.01 -1.10
N LEU A 44 -2.02 11.00 -0.45
CA LEU A 44 -0.56 11.15 -0.42
C LEU A 44 0.11 9.95 0.27
N PHE A 45 -0.48 9.47 1.36
CA PHE A 45 0.04 8.32 2.09
C PHE A 45 0.00 7.05 1.23
N ARG A 46 -1.06 6.82 0.44
CA ARG A 46 -1.14 5.72 -0.52
C ARG A 46 -0.01 5.79 -1.54
N ILE A 47 0.24 6.98 -2.10
CA ILE A 47 1.34 7.19 -3.08
C ILE A 47 2.70 6.88 -2.43
N ALA A 48 2.91 7.32 -1.18
CA ALA A 48 4.13 7.01 -0.43
C ALA A 48 4.30 5.50 -0.20
N VAL A 49 3.22 4.77 0.10
CA VAL A 49 3.25 3.31 0.23
C VAL A 49 3.57 2.64 -1.12
N CYS A 50 2.98 3.09 -2.22
CA CYS A 50 3.33 2.60 -3.57
C CYS A 50 4.81 2.79 -3.87
N PHE A 51 5.38 3.96 -3.52
CA PHE A 51 6.81 4.22 -3.64
C PHE A 51 7.64 3.27 -2.77
N GLY A 52 7.21 3.04 -1.52
CA GLY A 52 7.84 2.09 -0.60
C GLY A 52 7.87 0.66 -1.14
N ILE A 53 6.78 0.21 -1.77
CA ILE A 53 6.72 -1.10 -2.45
C ILE A 53 7.71 -1.14 -3.62
N GLY A 54 7.71 -0.13 -4.49
CA GLY A 54 8.63 -0.04 -5.61
C GLY A 54 10.10 -0.09 -5.17
N PHE A 55 10.46 0.68 -4.15
CA PHE A 55 11.81 0.67 -3.57
C PHE A 55 12.20 -0.68 -2.97
N SER A 56 11.23 -1.37 -2.34
CA SER A 56 11.44 -2.71 -1.78
C SER A 56 11.67 -3.74 -2.86
N PHE A 57 10.95 -3.67 -3.97
CA PHE A 57 11.19 -4.51 -5.14
C PHE A 57 12.58 -4.28 -5.74
N PHE A 58 13.02 -3.03 -5.83
CA PHE A 58 14.37 -2.71 -6.30
C PHE A 58 15.45 -3.32 -5.39
N LYS A 59 15.29 -3.20 -4.06
CA LYS A 59 16.19 -3.84 -3.09
C LYS A 59 16.20 -5.36 -3.23
N LEU A 60 15.03 -5.98 -3.39
CA LEU A 60 14.89 -7.42 -3.56
C LEU A 60 15.58 -7.89 -4.85
N GLN A 61 15.37 -7.18 -5.96
CA GLN A 61 16.03 -7.49 -7.23
C GLN A 61 17.55 -7.37 -7.14
N LYS A 62 18.06 -6.32 -6.48
CA LYS A 62 19.50 -6.13 -6.27
C LYS A 62 20.08 -7.27 -5.45
N ALA A 63 19.46 -7.61 -4.32
CA ALA A 63 19.90 -8.70 -3.46
C ALA A 63 19.90 -10.05 -4.19
N TYR A 64 18.90 -10.32 -5.03
CA TYR A 64 18.85 -11.54 -5.83
C TYR A 64 19.92 -11.57 -6.92
N THR A 65 20.19 -10.43 -7.57
CA THR A 65 21.24 -10.34 -8.59
C THR A 65 22.64 -10.54 -8.00
N GLU A 66 22.86 -10.09 -6.76
CA GLU A 66 24.17 -10.21 -6.08
C GLU A 66 24.41 -11.61 -5.49
N ASN A 67 23.39 -12.21 -4.86
CA ASN A 67 23.56 -13.47 -4.13
C ASN A 67 23.12 -14.70 -4.96
N GLY A 68 22.26 -14.54 -5.96
CA GLY A 68 21.67 -15.64 -6.73
C GLY A 68 20.58 -16.44 -5.99
N PHE A 69 20.36 -16.18 -4.70
CA PHE A 69 19.35 -16.82 -3.86
C PHE A 69 18.72 -15.83 -2.86
N LEU A 70 17.61 -16.24 -2.24
CA LEU A 70 16.93 -15.43 -1.21
C LEU A 70 17.69 -15.51 0.12
N THR A 71 18.11 -14.36 0.63
CA THR A 71 18.70 -14.22 1.97
C THR A 71 17.64 -13.86 3.01
N THR A 72 17.97 -13.94 4.30
CA THR A 72 17.07 -13.52 5.39
C THR A 72 16.64 -12.05 5.26
N ASN A 73 17.51 -11.17 4.76
CA ASN A 73 17.18 -9.77 4.50
C ASN A 73 16.23 -9.60 3.30
N ALA A 74 16.40 -10.42 2.26
CA ALA A 74 15.47 -10.48 1.14
C ALA A 74 14.08 -10.93 1.60
N LEU A 75 14.00 -11.91 2.51
CA LEU A 75 12.73 -12.35 3.12
C LEU A 75 12.05 -11.24 3.94
N LYS A 76 12.80 -10.50 4.76
CA LYS A 76 12.24 -9.33 5.48
C LYS A 76 11.66 -8.30 4.52
N THR A 77 12.37 -8.03 3.43
CA THR A 77 11.91 -7.12 2.37
C THR A 77 10.65 -7.65 1.68
N LEU A 78 10.59 -8.95 1.40
CA LEU A 78 9.41 -9.58 0.81
C LEU A 78 8.19 -9.51 1.74
N LYS A 79 8.36 -9.78 3.03
CA LYS A 79 7.28 -9.60 4.03
C LYS A 79 6.79 -8.16 4.09
N MET A 80 7.72 -7.21 4.04
CA MET A 80 7.40 -5.78 4.02
C MET A 80 6.56 -5.41 2.79
N ILE A 81 6.88 -5.93 1.60
CA ILE A 81 6.06 -5.75 0.39
C ILE A 81 4.63 -6.29 0.62
N GLY A 82 4.50 -7.47 1.21
CA GLY A 82 3.20 -8.07 1.52
C GLY A 82 2.38 -7.20 2.47
N TYR A 83 2.97 -6.72 3.57
CA TYR A 83 2.30 -5.81 4.51
C TYR A 83 1.96 -4.46 3.92
N LEU A 84 2.84 -3.88 3.09
CA LEU A 84 2.56 -2.64 2.39
C LEU A 84 1.41 -2.82 1.39
N GLY A 85 1.33 -3.97 0.70
CA GLY A 85 0.20 -4.30 -0.19
C GLY A 85 -1.13 -4.36 0.55
N LEU A 86 -1.17 -5.00 1.73
CA LEU A 86 -2.35 -4.97 2.62
C LEU A 86 -2.63 -3.54 3.12
N GLY A 87 -1.58 -2.79 3.43
CA GLY A 87 -1.67 -1.39 3.83
C GLY A 87 -2.35 -0.53 2.77
N ILE A 88 -2.05 -0.73 1.48
CA ILE A 88 -2.73 -0.02 0.38
C ILE A 88 -4.24 -0.24 0.43
N ALA A 89 -4.70 -1.48 0.59
CA ALA A 89 -6.13 -1.78 0.66
C ALA A 89 -6.83 -1.03 1.80
N VAL A 90 -6.19 -0.99 2.98
CA VAL A 90 -6.70 -0.27 4.14
C VAL A 90 -6.71 1.24 3.87
N ILE A 91 -5.59 1.80 3.41
CA ILE A 91 -5.43 3.24 3.16
C ILE A 91 -6.42 3.74 2.10
N SER A 92 -6.55 3.02 0.97
CA SER A 92 -7.52 3.34 -0.08
C SER A 92 -8.95 3.34 0.47
N SER A 93 -9.28 2.38 1.33
CA SER A 93 -10.62 2.29 1.91
C SER A 93 -10.90 3.40 2.93
N VAL A 94 -9.87 3.86 3.65
CA VAL A 94 -9.97 5.04 4.51
C VAL A 94 -10.14 6.33 3.68
N GLU A 95 -9.37 6.49 2.60
CA GLU A 95 -9.52 7.61 1.64
C GLU A 95 -10.94 7.69 1.06
N ASP A 96 -11.52 6.55 0.68
CA ASP A 96 -12.89 6.48 0.17
C ASP A 96 -13.91 6.84 1.26
N ALA A 97 -13.73 6.33 2.48
CA ALA A 97 -14.60 6.67 3.60
C ALA A 97 -14.59 8.18 3.92
N PHE A 98 -13.43 8.85 3.87
CA PHE A 98 -13.35 10.30 3.97
C PHE A 98 -14.00 11.02 2.78
N SER A 99 -13.96 10.43 1.58
CA SER A 99 -14.62 10.99 0.40
C SER A 99 -16.14 10.97 0.55
N VAL A 100 -16.69 9.91 1.15
CA VAL A 100 -18.10 9.81 1.52
C VAL A 100 -18.46 10.81 2.61
N LEU A 101 -17.64 10.96 3.65
CA LEU A 101 -17.86 11.98 4.69
C LEU A 101 -17.89 13.39 4.12
N ARG A 102 -16.96 13.72 3.23
CA ARG A 102 -16.94 15.02 2.54
C ARG A 102 -18.22 15.26 1.75
N SER A 103 -18.74 14.23 1.07
CA SER A 103 -20.02 14.31 0.34
C SER A 103 -21.19 14.58 1.28
N LEU A 104 -21.21 13.93 2.45
CA LEU A 104 -22.23 14.17 3.48
C LEU A 104 -22.13 15.56 4.09
N GLU A 105 -20.93 16.07 4.38
CA GLU A 105 -20.73 17.44 4.85
C GLU A 105 -21.31 18.46 3.86
N VAL A 106 -21.12 18.25 2.56
CA VAL A 106 -21.73 19.10 1.51
C VAL A 106 -23.26 19.00 1.55
N HIS A 107 -23.83 17.82 1.78
CA HIS A 107 -25.27 17.62 1.86
C HIS A 107 -25.91 18.24 3.12
N PHE A 108 -25.20 18.24 4.25
CA PHE A 108 -25.66 18.78 5.54
C PHE A 108 -25.19 20.22 5.80
N ASN A 109 -24.82 20.99 4.78
CA ASN A 109 -24.35 22.38 4.90
C ASN A 109 -23.19 22.56 5.91
N GLY A 110 -22.27 21.59 5.95
CA GLY A 110 -21.01 21.64 6.69
C GLY A 110 -20.97 20.86 8.00
N HIS A 111 -22.10 20.40 8.55
CA HIS A 111 -22.12 19.66 9.83
C HIS A 111 -23.08 18.47 9.77
N ALA A 112 -22.54 17.29 9.46
CA ALA A 112 -23.27 16.04 9.61
C ALA A 112 -23.31 15.60 11.09
N PRO A 113 -24.43 15.07 11.60
CA PRO A 113 -24.51 14.47 12.93
C PRO A 113 -23.43 13.38 13.12
N ALA A 114 -22.83 13.32 14.32
CA ALA A 114 -21.68 12.46 14.62
C ALA A 114 -21.98 10.95 14.49
N ASP A 115 -23.21 10.56 14.81
CA ASP A 115 -23.73 9.20 14.66
C ASP A 115 -23.88 8.81 13.19
N VAL A 116 -24.40 9.73 12.37
CA VAL A 116 -24.56 9.54 10.91
C VAL A 116 -23.19 9.47 10.23
N SER A 117 -22.26 10.34 10.61
CA SER A 117 -20.92 10.39 10.02
C SER A 117 -20.09 9.14 10.37
N LEU A 118 -20.08 8.70 11.63
CA LEU A 118 -19.37 7.48 12.01
C LEU A 118 -19.94 6.24 11.30
N PHE A 119 -21.27 6.09 11.26
CA PHE A 119 -21.90 4.96 10.58
C PHE A 119 -21.59 4.96 9.08
N ALA A 120 -21.68 6.12 8.43
CA ALA A 120 -21.36 6.26 7.01
C ALA A 120 -19.89 5.94 6.73
N PHE A 121 -18.98 6.40 7.57
CA PHE A 121 -17.55 6.14 7.45
C PHE A 121 -17.24 4.64 7.54
N VAL A 122 -17.71 3.98 8.60
CA VAL A 122 -17.45 2.54 8.81
C VAL A 122 -18.07 1.71 7.68
N ARG A 123 -19.29 2.04 7.26
CA ARG A 123 -19.97 1.35 6.16
C ARG A 123 -19.20 1.53 4.84
N ALA A 124 -18.79 2.76 4.51
CA ALA A 124 -18.02 3.05 3.31
C ALA A 124 -16.67 2.31 3.31
N PHE A 125 -15.96 2.36 4.44
CA PHE A 125 -14.70 1.64 4.62
C PHE A 125 -14.85 0.13 4.35
N ILE A 126 -15.80 -0.54 5.01
CA ILE A 126 -16.00 -1.99 4.85
C ILE A 126 -16.44 -2.32 3.42
N ALA A 127 -17.36 -1.54 2.85
CA ALA A 127 -17.85 -1.75 1.49
C ALA A 127 -16.71 -1.60 0.47
N HIS A 128 -15.89 -0.57 0.60
CA HIS A 128 -14.76 -0.34 -0.28
C HIS A 128 -13.70 -1.44 -0.12
N LEU A 129 -13.32 -1.78 1.12
CA LEU A 129 -12.30 -2.78 1.42
C LEU A 129 -12.65 -4.15 0.82
N LEU A 130 -13.90 -4.58 0.96
CA LEU A 130 -14.32 -5.90 0.50
C LEU A 130 -14.67 -5.93 -0.99
N ALA A 131 -15.24 -4.86 -1.55
CA ALA A 131 -15.72 -4.85 -2.93
C ALA A 131 -14.70 -4.31 -3.95
N ARG A 132 -13.81 -3.41 -3.54
CA ARG A 132 -12.90 -2.69 -4.45
C ARG A 132 -11.43 -3.05 -4.25
N GLU A 133 -11.05 -3.56 -3.08
CA GLU A 133 -9.66 -3.91 -2.77
C GLU A 133 -9.33 -5.43 -2.70
N PRO A 134 -10.08 -6.38 -3.30
CA PRO A 134 -9.75 -7.80 -3.17
C PRO A 134 -8.40 -8.14 -3.82
N LEU A 135 -8.00 -7.43 -4.89
CA LEU A 135 -6.72 -7.66 -5.55
C LEU A 135 -5.53 -7.24 -4.68
N ALA A 136 -5.60 -6.07 -4.03
CA ALA A 136 -4.55 -5.62 -3.11
C ALA A 136 -4.44 -6.55 -1.90
N ILE A 137 -5.58 -7.00 -1.37
CA ILE A 137 -5.63 -7.96 -0.27
C ILE A 137 -5.00 -9.29 -0.68
N LEU A 138 -5.45 -9.87 -1.79
CA LEU A 138 -4.93 -11.13 -2.31
C LEU A 138 -3.44 -11.02 -2.61
N PHE A 139 -3.00 -9.95 -3.28
CA PHE A 139 -1.58 -9.69 -3.54
C PHE A 139 -0.75 -9.70 -2.25
N GLY A 140 -1.17 -8.94 -1.24
CA GLY A 140 -0.49 -8.90 0.05
C GLY A 140 -0.41 -10.28 0.72
N LEU A 141 -1.52 -11.01 0.76
CA LEU A 141 -1.58 -12.36 1.33
C LEU A 141 -0.71 -13.36 0.56
N PHE A 142 -0.73 -13.33 -0.78
CA PHE A 142 0.11 -14.20 -1.61
C PHE A 142 1.59 -13.93 -1.40
N VAL A 143 2.01 -12.66 -1.34
CA VAL A 143 3.40 -12.30 -1.08
C VAL A 143 3.84 -12.78 0.30
N LEU A 144 2.99 -12.65 1.33
CA LEU A 144 3.27 -13.16 2.66
C LEU A 144 3.37 -14.69 2.70
N LEU A 145 2.50 -15.39 1.97
CA LEU A 145 2.55 -16.85 1.85
C LEU A 145 3.85 -17.32 1.17
N ILE A 146 4.27 -16.65 0.09
CA ILE A 146 5.54 -16.92 -0.57
C ILE A 146 6.71 -16.66 0.37
N ALA A 147 6.65 -15.60 1.18
CA ALA A 147 7.69 -15.30 2.16
C ALA A 147 7.77 -16.37 3.26
N ASP A 148 6.63 -16.89 3.73
CA ASP A 148 6.60 -17.98 4.72
C ASP A 148 7.15 -19.28 4.12
N PHE A 149 6.72 -19.62 2.90
CA PHE A 149 7.25 -20.78 2.18
C PHE A 149 8.77 -20.69 1.99
N ALA A 150 9.27 -19.55 1.51
CA ALA A 150 10.70 -19.34 1.29
C ALA A 150 11.49 -19.35 2.61
N GLN A 151 10.92 -18.86 3.71
CA GLN A 151 11.53 -18.96 5.03
C GLN A 151 11.68 -20.44 5.46
N LYS A 152 10.63 -21.25 5.33
CA LYS A 152 10.68 -22.68 5.66
C LYS A 152 11.69 -23.44 4.79
N ALA A 153 11.74 -23.13 3.49
CA ALA A 153 12.71 -23.72 2.59
C ALA A 153 14.17 -23.40 2.97
N LEU A 154 14.45 -22.17 3.40
CA LEU A 154 15.79 -21.80 3.88
C LEU A 154 16.17 -22.53 5.17
N VAL A 155 15.23 -22.67 6.11
CA VAL A 155 15.47 -23.41 7.36
C VAL A 155 15.81 -24.87 7.07
N PHE A 156 15.01 -25.54 6.23
CA PHE A 156 15.26 -26.94 5.86
C PHE A 156 16.60 -27.13 5.16
N LYS A 157 17.01 -26.17 4.32
CA LYS A 157 18.35 -26.18 3.71
C LYS A 157 19.46 -26.08 4.77
N SER A 158 19.34 -25.15 5.71
CA SER A 158 20.35 -24.98 6.77
C SER A 158 20.44 -26.18 7.70
N GLU A 159 19.32 -26.86 7.97
CA GLU A 159 19.30 -28.09 8.74
C GLU A 159 20.07 -29.19 8.01
N ASN A 160 19.78 -29.44 6.73
CA ASN A 160 20.49 -30.45 5.95
C ASN A 160 22.00 -30.16 5.76
N GLU A 161 22.40 -28.89 5.65
CA GLU A 161 23.82 -28.52 5.62
C GLU A 161 24.51 -28.68 6.99
N SER A 162 23.76 -28.67 8.10
CA SER A 162 24.32 -28.90 9.44
C SER A 162 24.53 -30.39 9.80
N PHE A 163 23.95 -31.31 9.00
CA PHE A 163 24.08 -32.76 9.19
C PHE A 163 25.24 -33.40 8.39
N ILE A 164 25.86 -32.66 7.46
CA ILE A 164 27.00 -33.11 6.64
C ILE A 164 28.31 -32.58 7.24
#